data_AF-A0A7Y3GIY6-F1
#
_entry.id   AF-A0A7Y3GIY6-F1
#
_cell.length_a   1.000
_cell.length_b   1.000
_cell.length_c   1.000
_cell.angle_alpha   90.00
_cell.angle_beta   90.00
_cell.angle_gamma   90.00
#
_symmetry.space_group_name_H-M   'P 1'
#
loop_
_entity.id
_entity.type
_entity.pdbx_description
1 polymer ?
#
loop_
_entity_poly.entity_id
_entity_poly.type
_entity_poly.pdbx_seq_one_letter_code
_entity_poly.pdbx_strand_id
1 'polypeptide(L)'
;MEKFSYSDKHILITGASGGLGSAIAKNLAAEGASLVVSSRSEKTLNELIATFPKNTHAVPVAADLSHPGDPRRLAEKAIEAMGHIDAVFNNAGVGYFSLMEETKEESIRHLFEVNTFAPLALIKALLPHMLQRGYGRFINIVSAAGRVPIPTVGVYGGSKSALAVMTNTMRLELGPKGIDVINVYPGTVDTAFEENALREEARPGLCPRDRCGEPRFYIAKKILEAAKGPPGEIWLEPQSKWFSTAAIFLPGFVERRLTSLRDKAIQKEYPEKRRWRLVQIESAIACNLSCVMCPWREITKNSENRGRMSQAVWESIRSHLSEIKSIDFTGGGEPLLQPKLPEWIAEANAQGCETGFLSNGLLLRRDKLQQILDSGVDWICISMDGADAEMYEKIRVGSNFERVCENLRNIAGLRSGNRPKTMINFVLMDMNFHQVEDIVRLAARLGVDQINFKQCDVIRGESGKGHGLFKAEETKEIRRLRNLLEKARRLAKKLNILTTAFSFTPEERPVCEQDPRDSLFIRYDGRVAPCINLAIGGPT
;
A
#
# COMPACT_ATOMS: atom_id res chain seq x y z
N MET A 1 -1.97 10.38 -36.00
CA MET A 1 -3.01 9.45 -35.54
C MET A 1 -3.66 10.06 -34.32
N GLU A 2 -4.98 10.26 -34.34
CA GLU A 2 -5.71 10.62 -33.12
C GLU A 2 -5.50 9.53 -32.07
N LYS A 3 -5.20 9.94 -30.84
CA LYS A 3 -5.06 9.01 -29.71
C LYS A 3 -6.44 8.42 -29.42
N PHE A 4 -6.52 7.11 -29.23
CA PHE A 4 -7.74 6.43 -28.80
C PHE A 4 -8.31 7.10 -27.54
N SER A 5 -9.61 7.39 -27.55
CA SER A 5 -10.35 7.94 -26.42
C SER A 5 -11.29 6.86 -25.84
N TYR A 6 -11.44 6.83 -24.52
CA TYR A 6 -12.40 5.95 -23.84
C TYR A 6 -13.83 6.53 -23.79
N SER A 7 -13.98 7.84 -24.03
CA SER A 7 -15.29 8.49 -24.06
C SER A 7 -16.19 7.80 -25.08
N ASP A 8 -17.40 7.46 -24.65
CA ASP A 8 -18.45 6.85 -25.47
C ASP A 8 -18.06 5.48 -26.05
N LYS A 9 -17.02 4.83 -25.49
CA LYS A 9 -16.63 3.46 -25.83
C LYS A 9 -17.30 2.43 -24.94
N HIS A 10 -17.68 1.31 -25.55
CA HIS A 10 -18.31 0.19 -24.86
C HIS A 10 -17.23 -0.83 -24.50
N ILE A 11 -16.91 -0.95 -23.21
CA ILE A 11 -15.73 -1.68 -22.74
C ILE A 11 -16.14 -2.81 -21.80
N LEU A 12 -15.68 -4.02 -22.10
CA LEU A 12 -15.77 -5.16 -21.20
C LEU A 12 -14.49 -5.27 -20.37
N ILE A 13 -14.60 -5.39 -19.05
CA ILE A 13 -13.47 -5.67 -18.16
C ILE A 13 -13.74 -6.88 -17.27
N THR A 14 -12.83 -7.86 -17.32
CA THR A 14 -12.88 -9.05 -16.47
C THR A 14 -12.06 -8.88 -15.19
N GLY A 15 -12.46 -9.55 -14.10
CA GLY A 15 -11.81 -9.38 -12.79
C GLY A 15 -12.01 -7.99 -12.21
N ALA A 16 -13.14 -7.34 -12.54
CA ALA A 16 -13.40 -5.94 -12.27
C ALA A 16 -13.50 -5.62 -10.76
N SER A 17 -13.93 -6.55 -9.92
CA SER A 17 -13.97 -6.34 -8.46
C SER A 17 -12.61 -6.54 -7.76
N GLY A 18 -11.60 -7.05 -8.47
CA GLY A 18 -10.25 -7.28 -7.93
C GLY A 18 -9.39 -6.01 -7.93
N GLY A 19 -8.30 -6.01 -7.14
CA GLY A 19 -7.46 -4.83 -6.88
C GLY A 19 -7.11 -3.98 -8.11
N LEU A 20 -6.49 -4.57 -9.14
CA LEU A 20 -6.12 -3.83 -10.36
C LEU A 20 -7.33 -3.55 -11.27
N GLY A 21 -8.22 -4.53 -11.44
CA GLY A 21 -9.40 -4.41 -12.29
C GLY A 21 -10.36 -3.31 -11.85
N SER A 22 -10.57 -3.16 -10.54
CA SER A 22 -11.44 -2.11 -9.98
C SER A 22 -10.84 -0.72 -10.20
N ALA A 23 -9.53 -0.57 -10.09
CA ALA A 23 -8.85 0.68 -10.39
C ALA A 23 -8.92 1.03 -11.89
N ILE A 24 -8.80 0.04 -12.79
CA ILE A 24 -8.99 0.24 -14.23
C ILE A 24 -10.44 0.65 -14.51
N ALA A 25 -11.43 -0.08 -13.97
CA ALA A 25 -12.85 0.19 -14.19
C ALA A 25 -13.25 1.60 -13.71
N LYS A 26 -12.82 2.02 -12.52
CA LYS A 26 -13.08 3.37 -11.99
C LYS A 26 -12.51 4.46 -12.89
N ASN A 27 -11.28 4.28 -13.40
CA ASN A 27 -10.66 5.25 -14.30
C ASN A 27 -11.38 5.28 -15.66
N LEU A 28 -11.77 4.13 -16.23
CA LEU A 28 -12.54 4.09 -17.48
C LEU A 28 -13.91 4.79 -17.33
N ALA A 29 -14.60 4.55 -16.21
CA ALA A 29 -15.87 5.22 -15.89
C ALA A 29 -15.69 6.75 -15.78
N ALA A 30 -14.60 7.20 -15.14
CA ALA A 30 -14.26 8.62 -15.04
C ALA A 30 -13.87 9.26 -16.39
N GLU A 31 -13.37 8.47 -17.34
CA GLU A 31 -13.07 8.91 -18.72
C GLU A 31 -14.28 8.82 -19.67
N GLY A 32 -15.48 8.50 -19.16
CA GLY A 32 -16.72 8.52 -19.94
C GLY A 32 -17.02 7.24 -20.73
N ALA A 33 -16.39 6.11 -20.39
CA ALA A 33 -16.70 4.83 -21.00
C ALA A 33 -18.03 4.23 -20.48
N SER A 34 -18.73 3.50 -21.34
CA SER A 34 -19.80 2.58 -20.96
C SER A 34 -19.19 1.22 -20.64
N LEU A 35 -19.52 0.64 -19.48
CA LEU A 35 -18.79 -0.51 -18.94
C LEU A 35 -19.66 -1.76 -18.77
N VAL A 36 -19.17 -2.90 -19.27
CA VAL A 36 -19.57 -4.20 -18.75
C VAL A 36 -18.50 -4.64 -17.77
N VAL A 37 -18.86 -4.74 -16.49
CA VAL A 37 -17.93 -5.17 -15.44
C VAL A 37 -18.22 -6.62 -15.07
N SER A 38 -17.19 -7.46 -15.06
CA SER A 38 -17.35 -8.88 -14.78
C SER A 38 -16.42 -9.39 -13.69
N SER A 39 -16.98 -10.19 -12.79
CA SER A 39 -16.33 -10.95 -11.72
C SER A 39 -17.27 -12.09 -11.30
N ARG A 40 -16.89 -12.90 -10.31
CA ARG A 40 -17.74 -14.00 -9.82
C ARG A 40 -18.96 -13.55 -9.04
N SER A 41 -18.93 -12.38 -8.40
CA SER A 41 -19.97 -11.93 -7.48
C SER A 41 -20.64 -10.66 -7.97
N GLU A 42 -21.90 -10.78 -8.36
CA GLU A 42 -22.74 -9.66 -8.77
C GLU A 42 -22.85 -8.58 -7.69
N LYS A 43 -22.93 -8.99 -6.41
CA LYS A 43 -22.93 -8.06 -5.27
C LYS A 43 -21.71 -7.14 -5.29
N THR A 44 -20.51 -7.70 -5.41
CA THR A 44 -19.26 -6.90 -5.43
C THR A 44 -19.16 -6.01 -6.67
N LEU A 45 -19.78 -6.41 -7.78
CA LEU A 45 -19.85 -5.59 -9.00
C LEU A 45 -20.79 -4.41 -8.80
N ASN A 46 -21.95 -4.61 -8.19
CA ASN A 46 -22.89 -3.54 -7.87
C ASN A 46 -22.29 -2.53 -6.89
N GLU A 47 -21.56 -3.00 -5.87
CA GLU A 47 -20.81 -2.14 -4.94
C GLU A 47 -19.75 -1.31 -5.69
N LEU A 48 -19.04 -1.91 -6.66
CA LEU A 48 -18.09 -1.18 -7.50
C LEU A 48 -18.78 -0.13 -8.37
N ILE A 49 -19.88 -0.49 -9.05
CA ILE A 49 -20.64 0.42 -9.92
C ILE A 49 -21.16 1.62 -9.14
N ALA A 50 -21.59 1.41 -7.90
CA ALA A 50 -22.04 2.50 -7.02
C ALA A 50 -20.96 3.57 -6.75
N THR A 51 -19.67 3.26 -6.99
CA THR A 51 -18.56 4.22 -6.86
C THR A 51 -18.25 5.00 -8.13
N PHE A 52 -18.92 4.69 -9.25
CA PHE A 52 -18.71 5.39 -10.52
C PHE A 52 -19.43 6.75 -10.55
N PRO A 53 -19.05 7.68 -11.45
CA PRO A 53 -19.82 8.87 -11.71
C PRO A 53 -21.31 8.55 -11.99
N LYS A 54 -22.23 9.38 -11.51
CA LYS A 54 -23.69 9.11 -11.57
C LYS A 54 -24.24 8.84 -12.98
N ASN A 55 -23.59 9.39 -14.01
CA ASN A 55 -24.02 9.25 -15.41
C ASN A 55 -23.29 8.13 -16.15
N THR A 56 -22.46 7.33 -15.47
CA THR A 56 -21.78 6.20 -16.08
C THR A 56 -22.77 5.08 -16.37
N HIS A 57 -22.91 4.70 -17.63
CA HIS A 57 -23.62 3.50 -18.01
C HIS A 57 -22.75 2.27 -17.71
N ALA A 58 -23.10 1.49 -16.69
CA ALA A 58 -22.37 0.29 -16.31
C ALA A 58 -23.31 -0.88 -16.00
N VAL A 59 -22.99 -2.06 -16.53
CA VAL A 59 -23.78 -3.29 -16.36
C VAL A 59 -22.93 -4.38 -15.69
N PRO A 60 -23.39 -4.94 -14.56
CA PRO A 60 -22.71 -6.05 -13.93
C PRO A 60 -23.03 -7.36 -14.66
N VAL A 61 -22.01 -8.17 -14.97
CA VAL A 61 -22.21 -9.53 -15.48
C VAL A 61 -21.36 -10.50 -14.69
N ALA A 62 -22.02 -11.25 -13.80
CA ALA A 62 -21.37 -12.31 -13.03
C ALA A 62 -20.97 -13.47 -13.95
N ALA A 63 -19.71 -13.90 -13.86
CA ALA A 63 -19.16 -15.04 -14.59
C ALA A 63 -18.00 -15.66 -13.80
N ASP A 64 -17.95 -16.99 -13.75
CA ASP A 64 -16.77 -17.73 -13.29
C ASP A 64 -15.94 -18.18 -14.49
N LEU A 65 -14.83 -17.48 -14.72
CA LEU A 65 -13.97 -17.76 -15.86
C LEU A 65 -13.20 -19.09 -15.75
N SER A 66 -13.31 -19.81 -14.65
CA SER A 66 -12.80 -21.19 -14.57
C SER A 66 -13.78 -22.23 -15.13
N HIS A 67 -15.04 -21.86 -15.38
CA HIS A 67 -16.05 -22.77 -15.92
C HIS A 67 -16.08 -22.73 -17.46
N PRO A 68 -15.97 -23.89 -18.13
CA PRO A 68 -16.13 -23.96 -19.58
C PRO A 68 -17.49 -23.41 -20.02
N GLY A 69 -17.47 -22.38 -20.87
CA GLY A 69 -18.68 -21.77 -21.46
C GLY A 69 -19.09 -20.42 -20.85
N ASP A 70 -18.74 -20.13 -19.60
CA ASP A 70 -18.98 -18.83 -18.97
C ASP A 70 -18.35 -17.65 -19.73
N PRO A 71 -17.11 -17.76 -20.26
CA PRO A 71 -16.53 -16.73 -21.12
C PRO A 71 -17.39 -16.38 -22.34
N ARG A 72 -18.02 -17.39 -22.97
CA ARG A 72 -18.92 -17.16 -24.11
C ARG A 72 -20.20 -16.47 -23.68
N ARG A 73 -20.85 -16.96 -22.62
CA ARG A 73 -22.06 -16.34 -22.06
C ARG A 73 -21.82 -14.90 -21.64
N LEU A 74 -20.64 -14.60 -21.08
CA LEU A 74 -20.23 -13.24 -20.74
C LEU A 74 -20.17 -12.36 -21.99
N ALA A 75 -19.56 -12.82 -23.08
CA ALA A 75 -19.53 -12.08 -24.34
C ALA A 75 -20.94 -11.81 -24.90
N GLU A 76 -21.81 -12.83 -24.91
CA GLU A 76 -23.20 -12.72 -25.38
C GLU A 76 -23.98 -11.68 -24.57
N LYS A 77 -23.94 -11.75 -23.23
CA LYS A 77 -24.58 -10.77 -22.35
C LYS A 77 -23.99 -9.36 -22.50
N ALA A 78 -22.68 -9.25 -22.71
CA ALA A 78 -22.02 -7.97 -22.90
C ALA A 78 -22.52 -7.29 -24.19
N ILE A 79 -22.66 -8.06 -25.28
CA ILE A 79 -23.22 -7.56 -26.54
C ILE A 79 -24.71 -7.23 -26.38
N GLU A 80 -25.49 -8.08 -25.71
CA GLU A 80 -26.92 -7.83 -25.44
C GLU A 80 -27.12 -6.50 -24.69
N ALA A 81 -26.32 -6.26 -23.64
CA ALA A 81 -26.42 -5.08 -22.81
C ALA A 81 -25.97 -3.78 -23.50
N MET A 82 -24.99 -3.87 -24.40
CA MET A 82 -24.30 -2.69 -24.97
C MET A 82 -24.53 -2.52 -26.47
N GLY A 83 -25.19 -3.45 -27.14
CA GLY A 83 -25.30 -3.56 -28.60
C GLY A 83 -23.99 -3.96 -29.30
N HIS A 84 -22.85 -3.48 -28.81
CA HIS A 84 -21.51 -3.83 -29.28
C HIS A 84 -20.47 -3.63 -28.18
N ILE A 85 -19.27 -4.18 -28.39
CA ILE A 85 -18.09 -3.98 -27.53
C ILE A 85 -16.95 -3.45 -28.40
N ASP A 86 -16.35 -2.34 -28.00
CA ASP A 86 -15.20 -1.68 -28.64
C ASP A 86 -13.88 -2.24 -28.15
N ALA A 87 -13.77 -2.45 -26.84
CA ALA A 87 -12.54 -2.89 -26.21
C ALA A 87 -12.81 -3.90 -25.09
N VAL A 88 -11.87 -4.82 -24.91
CA VAL A 88 -11.94 -5.85 -23.87
C VAL A 88 -10.64 -5.82 -23.07
N PHE A 89 -10.74 -5.61 -21.76
CA PHE A 89 -9.65 -5.79 -20.82
C PHE A 89 -9.72 -7.19 -20.21
N ASN A 90 -8.91 -8.09 -20.77
CA ASN A 90 -8.66 -9.42 -20.21
C ASN A 90 -7.73 -9.29 -19.00
N ASN A 91 -8.30 -8.87 -17.87
CA ASN A 91 -7.60 -8.57 -16.63
C ASN A 91 -7.74 -9.66 -15.57
N ALA A 92 -8.82 -10.46 -15.58
CA ALA A 92 -8.98 -11.56 -14.64
C ALA A 92 -7.75 -12.50 -14.69
N GLY A 93 -7.33 -12.95 -13.52
CA GLY A 93 -6.25 -13.91 -13.40
C GLY A 93 -6.03 -14.40 -11.98
N VAL A 94 -5.39 -15.55 -11.89
CA VAL A 94 -5.01 -16.22 -10.64
C VAL A 94 -3.49 -16.38 -10.62
N GLY A 95 -2.88 -16.13 -9.47
CA GLY A 95 -1.46 -16.42 -9.23
C GLY A 95 -1.28 -17.87 -8.79
N TYR A 96 -0.12 -18.46 -9.09
CA TYR A 96 0.23 -19.79 -8.58
C TYR A 96 1.71 -19.87 -8.23
N PHE A 97 2.02 -20.28 -7.00
CA PHE A 97 3.38 -20.40 -6.49
C PHE A 97 3.65 -21.83 -6.02
N SER A 98 4.53 -22.52 -6.73
CA SER A 98 4.85 -23.92 -6.51
C SER A 98 6.13 -24.32 -7.23
N LEU A 99 6.93 -25.21 -6.64
CA LEU A 99 7.95 -25.94 -7.41
C LEU A 99 7.27 -27.04 -8.22
N MET A 100 7.88 -27.45 -9.33
CA MET A 100 7.22 -28.38 -10.26
C MET A 100 6.84 -29.71 -9.60
N GLU A 101 7.70 -30.22 -8.72
CA GLU A 101 7.46 -31.44 -7.93
C GLU A 101 6.31 -31.33 -6.92
N GLU A 102 5.88 -30.11 -6.57
CA GLU A 102 4.78 -29.84 -5.64
C GLU A 102 3.46 -29.58 -6.35
N THR A 103 3.50 -29.31 -7.66
CA THR A 103 2.33 -28.86 -8.41
C THR A 103 1.24 -29.92 -8.45
N LYS A 104 0.00 -29.48 -8.21
CA LYS A 104 -1.20 -30.32 -8.40
C LYS A 104 -1.73 -30.13 -9.81
N GLU A 105 -2.13 -31.21 -10.46
CA GLU A 105 -2.66 -31.16 -11.84
C GLU A 105 -3.92 -30.29 -11.91
N GLU A 106 -4.79 -30.37 -10.90
CA GLU A 106 -6.01 -29.56 -10.82
C GLU A 106 -5.69 -28.06 -10.72
N SER A 107 -4.66 -27.69 -9.95
CA SER A 107 -4.17 -26.31 -9.83
C SER A 107 -3.64 -25.79 -11.15
N ILE A 108 -2.88 -26.62 -11.90
CA ILE A 108 -2.38 -26.27 -13.24
C ILE A 108 -3.56 -26.04 -14.20
N ARG A 109 -4.52 -26.98 -14.25
CA ARG A 109 -5.68 -26.89 -15.13
C ARG A 109 -6.50 -25.65 -14.82
N HIS A 110 -6.89 -25.45 -13.56
CA HIS A 110 -7.65 -24.28 -13.12
C HIS A 110 -6.96 -22.97 -13.50
N LEU A 111 -5.65 -22.89 -13.28
CA LEU A 111 -4.86 -21.71 -13.62
C LEU A 111 -4.90 -21.40 -15.12
N PHE A 112 -4.73 -22.40 -15.99
CA PHE A 112 -4.80 -22.23 -17.43
C PHE A 112 -6.22 -21.89 -17.93
N GLU A 113 -7.26 -22.48 -17.32
CA GLU A 113 -8.65 -22.12 -17.62
C GLU A 113 -8.88 -20.62 -17.44
N VAL A 114 -8.48 -20.06 -16.29
CA VAL A 114 -8.70 -18.64 -15.99
C VAL A 114 -7.73 -17.72 -16.76
N ASN A 115 -6.42 -18.01 -16.74
CA ASN A 115 -5.40 -17.10 -17.26
C ASN A 115 -5.23 -17.15 -18.77
N THR A 116 -5.64 -18.24 -19.42
CA THR A 116 -5.35 -18.50 -20.84
C THR A 116 -6.61 -18.80 -21.63
N PHE A 117 -7.34 -19.86 -21.29
CA PHE A 117 -8.47 -20.32 -22.11
C PHE A 117 -9.66 -19.37 -22.07
N ALA A 118 -10.00 -18.81 -20.91
CA ALA A 118 -11.09 -17.85 -20.78
C ALA A 118 -10.89 -16.58 -21.62
N PRO A 119 -9.73 -15.88 -21.58
CA PRO A 119 -9.44 -14.78 -22.50
C PRO A 119 -9.56 -15.17 -23.98
N LEU A 120 -9.07 -16.34 -24.37
CA LEU A 120 -9.16 -16.82 -25.76
C LEU A 120 -10.61 -17.12 -26.18
N ALA A 121 -11.41 -17.69 -25.28
CA ALA A 121 -12.82 -17.95 -25.51
C ALA A 121 -13.62 -16.65 -25.63
N LEU A 122 -13.32 -15.64 -24.82
CA LEU A 122 -13.88 -14.28 -24.94
C LEU A 122 -13.53 -13.63 -26.28
N ILE A 123 -12.25 -13.68 -26.67
CA ILE A 123 -11.78 -13.18 -27.97
C ILE A 123 -12.56 -13.87 -29.10
N LYS A 124 -12.63 -15.21 -29.09
CA LYS A 124 -13.33 -15.99 -30.10
C LYS A 124 -14.82 -15.64 -30.21
N ALA A 125 -15.48 -15.36 -29.09
CA ALA A 125 -16.90 -15.00 -29.06
C ALA A 125 -17.17 -13.58 -29.56
N LEU A 126 -16.30 -12.62 -29.23
CA LEU A 126 -16.48 -11.20 -29.62
C LEU A 126 -15.96 -10.88 -31.02
N LEU A 127 -14.98 -11.65 -31.52
CA LEU A 127 -14.28 -11.36 -32.77
C LEU A 127 -15.21 -11.25 -33.99
N PRO A 128 -16.22 -12.11 -34.23
CA PRO A 128 -17.11 -11.95 -35.37
C PRO A 128 -17.82 -10.59 -35.41
N HIS A 129 -18.28 -10.10 -34.25
CA HIS A 129 -18.95 -8.80 -34.13
C HIS A 129 -18.00 -7.63 -34.38
N MET A 130 -16.75 -7.73 -33.89
CA MET A 130 -15.72 -6.72 -34.14
C MET A 130 -15.29 -6.70 -35.61
N LEU A 131 -15.15 -7.87 -36.25
CA LEU A 131 -14.82 -7.98 -37.67
C LEU A 131 -15.91 -7.37 -38.57
N GLN A 132 -17.18 -7.60 -38.25
CA GLN A 132 -18.30 -6.98 -38.98
C GLN A 132 -18.23 -5.44 -38.95
N ARG A 133 -17.74 -4.88 -37.84
CA ARG A 133 -17.57 -3.43 -37.65
C ARG A 133 -16.24 -2.90 -38.18
N GLY A 134 -15.30 -3.78 -38.53
CA GLY A 134 -13.92 -3.41 -38.89
C GLY A 134 -13.16 -2.72 -37.75
N TYR A 135 -13.56 -2.93 -36.50
CA TYR A 135 -13.00 -2.24 -35.34
C TYR A 135 -13.15 -3.06 -34.06
N GLY A 136 -12.08 -3.13 -33.29
CA GLY A 136 -12.09 -3.69 -31.95
C GLY A 136 -10.70 -3.69 -31.32
N ARG A 137 -10.63 -3.77 -29.99
CA ARG A 137 -9.35 -3.80 -29.26
C ARG A 137 -9.36 -4.85 -28.15
N PHE A 138 -8.39 -5.76 -28.18
CA PHE A 138 -8.14 -6.70 -27.09
C PHE A 138 -6.92 -6.25 -26.28
N ILE A 139 -7.12 -5.97 -24.99
CA ILE A 139 -6.08 -5.59 -24.04
C ILE A 139 -5.89 -6.74 -23.06
N ASN A 140 -4.76 -7.43 -23.16
CA ASN A 140 -4.44 -8.54 -22.27
C ASN A 140 -3.50 -8.07 -21.18
N ILE A 141 -3.89 -8.26 -19.92
CA ILE A 141 -3.03 -8.02 -18.77
C ILE A 141 -2.22 -9.29 -18.51
N VAL A 142 -0.98 -9.25 -18.98
CA VAL A 142 -0.01 -10.34 -18.88
C VAL A 142 0.76 -10.17 -17.55
N SER A 143 2.07 -10.42 -17.56
CA SER A 143 2.96 -10.27 -16.42
C SER A 143 4.40 -10.33 -16.94
N ALA A 144 5.29 -9.54 -16.35
CA ALA A 144 6.73 -9.70 -16.60
C ALA A 144 7.25 -11.12 -16.24
N ALA A 145 6.60 -11.80 -15.28
CA ALA A 145 6.92 -13.17 -14.91
C ALA A 145 6.66 -14.18 -16.06
N GLY A 146 5.85 -13.82 -17.05
CA GLY A 146 5.59 -14.64 -18.23
C GLY A 146 6.75 -14.64 -19.26
N ARG A 147 7.89 -14.01 -18.96
CA ARG A 147 9.06 -13.97 -19.87
C ARG A 147 10.39 -14.20 -19.17
N VAL A 148 10.37 -14.59 -17.89
CA VAL A 148 11.55 -14.73 -17.04
C VAL A 148 11.43 -16.02 -16.21
N PRO A 149 12.50 -16.82 -16.07
CA PRO A 149 12.47 -18.06 -15.29
C PRO A 149 12.58 -17.79 -13.78
N ILE A 150 11.53 -17.26 -13.17
CA ILE A 150 11.49 -16.97 -11.73
C ILE A 150 11.15 -18.26 -10.95
N PRO A 151 11.97 -18.68 -9.95
CA PRO A 151 11.67 -19.83 -9.10
C PRO A 151 10.27 -19.75 -8.47
N THR A 152 9.60 -20.89 -8.29
CA THR A 152 8.20 -21.05 -7.85
C THR A 152 7.10 -20.51 -8.77
N VAL A 153 7.46 -19.79 -9.85
CA VAL A 153 6.49 -19.09 -10.71
C VAL A 153 6.34 -19.77 -12.08
N GLY A 154 6.94 -20.95 -12.29
CA GLY A 154 7.01 -21.61 -13.59
C GLY A 154 5.65 -21.79 -14.28
N VAL A 155 4.67 -22.37 -13.58
CA VAL A 155 3.34 -22.63 -14.15
C VAL A 155 2.55 -21.32 -14.38
N TYR A 156 2.58 -20.39 -13.41
CA TYR A 156 1.97 -19.06 -13.57
C TYR A 156 2.56 -18.29 -14.74
N GLY A 157 3.89 -18.20 -14.80
CA GLY A 157 4.64 -17.60 -15.90
C GLY A 157 4.21 -18.24 -17.22
N GLY A 158 4.21 -19.57 -17.30
CA GLY A 158 3.77 -20.32 -18.48
C GLY A 158 2.36 -19.98 -18.96
N SER A 159 1.37 -19.88 -18.06
CA SER A 159 -0.01 -19.51 -18.41
C SER A 159 -0.09 -18.11 -19.05
N LYS A 160 0.68 -17.15 -18.52
CA LYS A 160 0.75 -15.78 -19.05
C LYS A 160 1.57 -15.71 -20.35
N SER A 161 2.63 -16.52 -20.48
CA SER A 161 3.37 -16.69 -21.74
C SER A 161 2.48 -17.22 -22.85
N ALA A 162 1.66 -18.25 -22.57
CA ALA A 162 0.76 -18.86 -23.53
C ALA A 162 -0.23 -17.83 -24.11
N LEU A 163 -0.90 -17.06 -23.23
CA LEU A 163 -1.79 -15.99 -23.67
C LEU A 163 -1.06 -14.97 -24.55
N ALA A 164 0.12 -14.51 -24.12
CA ALA A 164 0.89 -13.51 -24.85
C ALA A 164 1.34 -13.96 -26.24
N VAL A 165 1.88 -15.18 -26.36
CA VAL A 165 2.35 -15.72 -27.65
C VAL A 165 1.19 -15.91 -28.61
N MET A 166 0.09 -16.52 -28.15
CA MET A 166 -1.08 -16.76 -29.01
C MET A 166 -1.67 -15.44 -29.52
N THR A 167 -1.80 -14.44 -28.65
CA THR A 167 -2.38 -13.14 -29.00
C THR A 167 -1.42 -12.25 -29.81
N ASN A 168 -0.10 -12.44 -29.68
CA ASN A 168 0.87 -11.80 -30.58
C ASN A 168 0.71 -12.29 -32.03
N THR A 169 0.41 -13.56 -32.24
CA THR A 169 0.08 -14.09 -33.58
C THR A 169 -1.21 -13.46 -34.09
N MET A 170 -2.27 -13.42 -33.26
CA MET A 170 -3.54 -12.77 -33.61
C MET A 170 -3.36 -11.30 -34.02
N ARG A 171 -2.44 -10.57 -33.39
CA ARG A 171 -2.13 -9.18 -33.77
C ARG A 171 -1.74 -9.04 -35.25
N LEU A 172 -0.95 -9.98 -35.76
CA LEU A 172 -0.52 -9.98 -37.16
C LEU A 172 -1.68 -10.35 -38.10
N GLU A 173 -2.51 -11.31 -37.69
CA GLU A 173 -3.63 -11.82 -38.50
C GLU A 173 -4.82 -10.85 -38.56
N LEU A 174 -5.05 -10.08 -37.50
CA LEU A 174 -6.23 -9.25 -37.33
C LEU A 174 -5.97 -7.74 -37.51
N GLY A 175 -4.72 -7.30 -37.44
CA GLY A 175 -4.34 -5.90 -37.66
C GLY A 175 -4.84 -5.34 -39.01
N PRO A 176 -4.63 -6.05 -40.15
CA PRO A 176 -5.19 -5.63 -41.45
C PRO A 176 -6.73 -5.59 -41.50
N LYS A 177 -7.41 -6.21 -40.53
CA LYS A 177 -8.87 -6.26 -40.39
C LYS A 177 -9.40 -5.21 -39.41
N GLY A 178 -8.56 -4.28 -38.95
CA GLY A 178 -8.94 -3.20 -38.04
C GLY A 178 -9.07 -3.61 -36.57
N ILE A 179 -8.55 -4.78 -36.19
CA ILE A 179 -8.60 -5.26 -34.80
C ILE A 179 -7.23 -5.12 -34.15
N ASP A 180 -7.17 -4.34 -33.08
CA ASP A 180 -5.96 -4.12 -32.29
C ASP A 180 -5.81 -5.18 -31.20
N VAL A 181 -4.60 -5.65 -31.00
CA VAL A 181 -4.24 -6.52 -29.88
C VAL A 181 -3.05 -5.92 -29.13
N ILE A 182 -3.24 -5.67 -27.84
CA ILE A 182 -2.26 -5.04 -26.94
C ILE A 182 -2.00 -5.98 -25.77
N ASN A 183 -0.75 -6.40 -25.63
CA ASN A 183 -0.28 -7.17 -24.47
C ASN A 183 0.46 -6.22 -23.54
N VAL A 184 -0.06 -6.02 -22.33
CA VAL A 184 0.57 -5.17 -21.31
C VAL A 184 1.29 -6.06 -20.30
N TYR A 185 2.52 -5.69 -19.96
CA TYR A 185 3.39 -6.38 -19.01
C TYR A 185 3.65 -5.49 -17.79
N PRO A 186 2.78 -5.54 -16.76
CA PRO A 186 3.07 -4.96 -15.46
C PRO A 186 4.13 -5.77 -14.70
N GLY A 187 4.87 -5.08 -13.84
CA GLY A 187 5.66 -5.67 -12.76
C GLY A 187 4.79 -5.99 -11.55
N THR A 188 5.39 -6.11 -10.37
CA THR A 188 4.65 -6.33 -9.13
C THR A 188 3.75 -5.13 -8.83
N VAL A 189 2.48 -5.40 -8.53
CA VAL A 189 1.48 -4.38 -8.17
C VAL A 189 0.98 -4.65 -6.78
N ASP A 190 0.90 -3.62 -5.94
CA ASP A 190 0.40 -3.73 -4.56
C ASP A 190 -1.12 -3.99 -4.56
N THR A 191 -1.48 -5.27 -4.60
CA THR A 191 -2.85 -5.77 -4.64
C THR A 191 -2.96 -7.09 -3.86
N ALA A 192 -4.17 -7.46 -3.48
CA ALA A 192 -4.47 -8.77 -2.90
C ALA A 192 -4.28 -9.95 -3.89
N PHE A 193 -3.71 -9.74 -5.08
CA PHE A 193 -3.41 -10.81 -6.03
C PHE A 193 -2.46 -11.85 -5.43
N GLU A 194 -1.42 -11.38 -4.73
CA GLU A 194 -0.45 -12.23 -4.01
C GLU A 194 -1.08 -13.00 -2.85
N GLU A 195 -2.02 -12.37 -2.14
CA GLU A 195 -2.75 -12.98 -1.01
C GLU A 195 -3.70 -14.09 -1.47
N ASN A 196 -4.34 -13.91 -2.64
CA ASN A 196 -5.32 -14.85 -3.20
C ASN A 196 -4.70 -15.86 -4.18
N ALA A 197 -3.38 -15.84 -4.36
CA ALA A 197 -2.69 -16.81 -5.21
C ALA A 197 -2.79 -18.22 -4.62
N LEU A 198 -2.92 -19.21 -5.51
CA LEU A 198 -2.78 -20.61 -5.12
C LEU A 198 -1.33 -20.87 -4.68
N ARG A 199 -1.15 -21.67 -3.64
CA ARG A 199 0.16 -21.98 -3.06
C ARG A 199 0.20 -23.45 -2.66
N GLU A 200 1.26 -24.13 -3.05
CA GLU A 200 1.63 -25.41 -2.46
C GLU A 200 2.67 -25.16 -1.36
N GLU A 201 2.70 -25.98 -0.31
CA GLU A 201 3.75 -25.92 0.73
C GLU A 201 4.00 -24.52 1.33
N ALA A 202 2.96 -23.68 1.41
CA ALA A 202 3.00 -22.29 1.89
C ALA A 202 4.07 -21.40 1.24
N ARG A 203 4.45 -21.69 -0.02
CA ARG A 203 5.46 -20.95 -0.78
C ARG A 203 5.13 -19.44 -0.79
N PRO A 204 6.11 -18.56 -0.54
CA PRO A 204 5.91 -17.13 -0.69
C PRO A 204 5.73 -16.79 -2.16
N GLY A 205 5.04 -15.68 -2.40
CA GLY A 205 4.80 -15.18 -3.74
C GLY A 205 5.99 -14.44 -4.33
N LEU A 206 5.75 -13.69 -5.41
CA LEU A 206 6.82 -12.98 -6.15
C LEU A 206 7.53 -11.92 -5.31
N CYS A 207 6.93 -11.48 -4.20
CA CYS A 207 7.55 -10.48 -3.34
C CYS A 207 8.05 -11.00 -1.99
N PRO A 208 9.32 -10.72 -1.63
CA PRO A 208 9.89 -11.05 -0.32
C PRO A 208 9.47 -10.11 0.83
N ARG A 209 8.54 -9.17 0.62
CA ARG A 209 8.05 -8.20 1.63
C ARG A 209 6.53 -8.26 1.74
N ASP A 210 6.01 -8.02 2.94
CA ASP A 210 4.56 -8.09 3.27
C ASP A 210 3.69 -7.15 2.41
N ARG A 211 4.26 -6.03 1.92
CA ARG A 211 3.68 -5.15 0.90
C ARG A 211 4.72 -4.79 -0.14
N CYS A 212 4.32 -4.87 -1.40
CA CYS A 212 5.26 -4.83 -2.50
C CYS A 212 4.61 -4.50 -3.83
N GLY A 213 5.38 -3.86 -4.69
CA GLY A 213 4.90 -3.39 -5.98
C GLY A 213 4.45 -1.94 -5.95
N GLU A 214 4.20 -1.42 -7.14
CA GLU A 214 3.72 -0.06 -7.32
C GLU A 214 2.24 0.06 -6.92
N PRO A 215 1.77 1.23 -6.44
CA PRO A 215 0.36 1.43 -6.11
C PRO A 215 -0.56 1.09 -7.27
N ARG A 216 -1.60 0.28 -7.02
CA ARG A 216 -2.51 -0.19 -8.09
C ARG A 216 -3.16 0.91 -8.93
N PHE A 217 -3.47 2.08 -8.36
CA PHE A 217 -4.04 3.20 -9.11
C PHE A 217 -3.03 3.82 -10.08
N TYR A 218 -1.75 3.85 -9.69
CA TYR A 218 -0.67 4.30 -10.56
C TYR A 218 -0.48 3.33 -11.73
N ILE A 219 -0.46 2.02 -11.46
CA ILE A 219 -0.35 1.00 -12.50
C ILE A 219 -1.58 0.98 -13.40
N ALA A 220 -2.80 1.10 -12.86
CA ALA A 220 -4.02 1.19 -13.66
C ALA A 220 -3.98 2.36 -14.65
N LYS A 221 -3.53 3.56 -14.22
CA LYS A 221 -3.34 4.70 -15.13
C LYS A 221 -2.32 4.41 -16.23
N LYS A 222 -1.20 3.77 -15.89
CA LYS A 222 -0.20 3.35 -16.90
C LYS A 222 -0.76 2.34 -17.89
N ILE A 223 -1.56 1.37 -17.43
CA ILE A 223 -2.24 0.39 -18.29
C ILE A 223 -3.18 1.08 -19.25
N LEU A 224 -3.97 2.05 -18.78
CA LEU A 224 -4.87 2.82 -19.62
C LEU A 224 -4.11 3.65 -20.67
N GLU A 225 -3.05 4.36 -20.28
CA GLU A 225 -2.23 5.08 -21.25
C GLU A 225 -1.56 4.15 -22.27
N ALA A 226 -1.08 2.98 -21.84
CA ALA A 226 -0.60 1.93 -22.74
C ALA A 226 -1.71 1.43 -23.69
N ALA A 227 -2.89 1.19 -23.15
CA ALA A 227 -4.05 0.70 -23.88
C ALA A 227 -4.65 1.73 -24.84
N LYS A 228 -4.32 3.04 -24.74
CA LYS A 228 -4.63 4.06 -25.77
C LYS A 228 -3.64 4.02 -26.94
N GLY A 229 -2.43 3.51 -26.70
CA GLY A 229 -1.33 3.45 -27.66
C GLY A 229 -1.55 2.47 -28.83
N PRO A 230 -0.49 2.27 -29.64
CA PRO A 230 -0.54 1.36 -30.78
C PRO A 230 -0.62 -0.12 -30.32
N PRO A 231 -1.15 -1.03 -31.18
CA PRO A 231 -1.12 -2.46 -30.95
C PRO A 231 0.32 -2.96 -30.78
N GLY A 232 0.56 -3.88 -29.84
CA GLY A 232 1.94 -4.28 -29.52
C GLY A 232 2.12 -4.91 -28.15
N GLU A 233 3.39 -4.99 -27.74
CA GLU A 233 3.82 -5.44 -26.42
C GLU A 233 4.33 -4.23 -25.62
N ILE A 234 3.63 -3.89 -24.54
CA ILE A 234 3.92 -2.69 -23.75
C ILE A 234 4.38 -3.10 -22.35
N TRP A 235 5.61 -2.71 -22.01
CA TRP A 235 6.23 -2.98 -20.73
C TRP A 235 6.15 -1.74 -19.85
N LEU A 236 5.60 -1.86 -18.64
CA LEU A 236 5.41 -0.71 -17.76
C LEU A 236 6.68 -0.31 -17.00
N GLU A 237 7.58 -1.27 -16.78
CA GLU A 237 8.89 -1.07 -16.16
C GLU A 237 10.03 -1.46 -17.13
N PRO A 238 10.93 -0.52 -17.48
CA PRO A 238 12.05 -0.80 -18.37
C PRO A 238 12.97 -1.92 -17.87
N GLN A 239 13.14 -2.03 -16.56
CA GLN A 239 13.94 -3.08 -15.92
C GLN A 239 13.39 -4.49 -16.18
N SER A 240 12.06 -4.67 -16.17
CA SER A 240 11.40 -5.95 -16.45
C SER A 240 11.62 -6.36 -17.91
N LYS A 241 11.54 -5.40 -18.83
CA LYS A 241 11.83 -5.61 -20.26
C LYS A 241 13.28 -6.03 -20.46
N TRP A 242 14.22 -5.31 -19.86
CA TRP A 242 15.64 -5.63 -19.94
C TRP A 242 15.94 -7.04 -19.39
N PHE A 243 15.36 -7.38 -18.24
CA PHE A 243 15.58 -8.69 -17.62
C PHE A 243 15.01 -9.84 -18.47
N SER A 244 13.86 -9.62 -19.10
CA SER A 244 13.25 -10.58 -20.04
C SER A 244 14.10 -10.78 -21.30
N THR A 245 14.66 -9.70 -21.85
CA THR A 245 15.62 -9.79 -22.96
C THR A 245 16.88 -10.54 -22.56
N ALA A 246 17.43 -10.26 -21.36
CA ALA A 246 18.58 -10.97 -20.84
C ALA A 246 18.31 -12.46 -20.62
N ALA A 247 17.09 -12.85 -20.23
CA ALA A 247 16.73 -14.26 -20.07
C ALA A 247 16.80 -15.04 -21.39
N ILE A 248 16.53 -14.38 -22.52
CA ILE A 248 16.61 -14.98 -23.87
C ILE A 248 18.06 -15.06 -24.35
N PHE A 249 18.82 -13.97 -24.26
CA PHE A 249 20.16 -13.89 -24.87
C PHE A 249 21.31 -14.28 -23.94
N LEU A 250 21.12 -14.20 -22.63
CA LEU A 250 22.12 -14.44 -21.59
C LEU A 250 21.55 -15.31 -20.44
N PRO A 251 21.02 -16.52 -20.72
CA PRO A 251 20.35 -17.35 -19.72
C PRO A 251 21.22 -17.64 -18.50
N GLY A 252 22.49 -18.00 -18.70
CA GLY A 252 23.42 -18.28 -17.59
C GLY A 252 23.69 -17.08 -16.66
N PHE A 253 23.59 -15.83 -17.17
CA PHE A 253 23.68 -14.64 -16.32
C PHE A 253 22.43 -14.49 -15.45
N VAL A 254 21.24 -14.71 -16.03
CA VAL A 254 19.96 -14.63 -15.31
C VAL A 254 19.85 -15.73 -14.25
N GLU A 255 20.22 -16.96 -14.59
CA GLU A 255 20.25 -18.08 -13.64
C GLU A 255 21.17 -17.82 -12.44
N ARG A 256 22.39 -17.30 -12.69
CA ARG A 256 23.31 -16.90 -11.60
C ARG A 256 22.71 -15.81 -10.72
N ARG A 257 22.04 -14.81 -11.31
CA ARG A 257 21.35 -13.76 -10.55
C ARG A 257 20.22 -14.28 -9.68
N LEU A 258 19.56 -15.36 -10.09
CA LEU A 258 18.43 -15.97 -9.38
C LEU A 258 18.85 -17.12 -8.44
N THR A 259 20.14 -17.47 -8.35
CA THR A 259 20.65 -18.59 -7.54
C THR A 259 20.25 -18.48 -6.07
N SER A 260 20.43 -17.32 -5.42
CA SER A 260 20.03 -17.16 -4.01
C SER A 260 18.52 -17.28 -3.80
N LEU A 261 17.71 -16.80 -4.75
CA LEU A 261 16.25 -16.91 -4.68
C LEU A 261 15.81 -18.37 -4.89
N ARG A 262 16.44 -19.08 -5.84
CA ARG A 262 16.26 -20.50 -6.09
C ARG A 262 16.57 -21.31 -4.84
N ASP A 263 17.72 -21.09 -4.20
CA ASP A 263 18.15 -21.89 -3.05
C ASP A 263 17.19 -21.73 -1.86
N LYS A 264 16.77 -20.49 -1.57
CA LYS A 264 15.70 -20.21 -0.58
C LYS A 264 14.39 -20.90 -0.95
N ALA A 265 14.04 -20.89 -2.24
CA ALA A 265 12.87 -21.58 -2.74
C ALA A 265 12.98 -23.10 -2.67
N ILE A 266 14.14 -23.71 -2.78
CA ILE A 266 14.25 -25.18 -2.64
C ILE A 266 14.23 -25.57 -1.17
N GLN A 267 14.98 -24.87 -0.32
CA GLN A 267 15.24 -25.25 1.07
C GLN A 267 14.07 -24.98 2.04
N LYS A 268 12.96 -24.39 1.58
CA LYS A 268 11.82 -23.96 2.43
C LYS A 268 12.26 -23.07 3.61
N GLU A 269 13.34 -22.30 3.45
CA GLU A 269 13.81 -21.32 4.45
C GLU A 269 12.90 -20.08 4.45
N TYR A 270 11.63 -20.29 4.82
CA TYR A 270 10.66 -19.25 5.04
C TYR A 270 10.28 -19.29 6.51
N PRO A 271 10.10 -18.15 7.19
CA PRO A 271 9.67 -18.16 8.58
C PRO A 271 8.36 -18.96 8.70
N GLU A 272 8.38 -20.04 9.49
CA GLU A 272 7.28 -21.01 9.67
C GLU A 272 5.94 -20.35 10.06
N LYS A 273 5.99 -19.14 10.61
CA LYS A 273 4.84 -18.29 10.91
C LYS A 273 5.10 -16.86 10.45
N ARG A 274 4.11 -16.29 9.75
CA ARG A 274 4.06 -14.86 9.45
C ARG A 274 4.04 -14.09 10.78
N ARG A 275 5.13 -13.35 11.06
CA ARG A 275 5.17 -12.43 12.20
C ARG A 275 4.28 -11.22 11.92
N TRP A 276 3.62 -10.70 12.94
CA TRP A 276 2.95 -9.40 12.89
C TRP A 276 3.95 -8.32 12.49
N ARG A 277 3.67 -7.56 11.44
CA ARG A 277 4.60 -6.53 10.95
C ARG A 277 4.79 -5.44 11.99
N LEU A 278 3.70 -5.01 12.65
CA LEU A 278 3.71 -3.93 13.62
C LEU A 278 2.66 -4.16 14.71
N VAL A 279 3.08 -4.15 15.97
CA VAL A 279 2.18 -4.04 17.12
C VAL A 279 2.41 -2.69 17.78
N GLN A 280 1.41 -1.83 17.73
CA GLN A 280 1.43 -0.55 18.42
C GLN A 280 0.88 -0.73 19.84
N ILE A 281 1.62 -0.32 20.86
CA ILE A 281 1.29 -0.50 22.28
C ILE A 281 1.24 0.87 22.95
N GLU A 282 0.06 1.27 23.41
CA GLU A 282 -0.08 2.46 24.25
C GLU A 282 0.40 2.17 25.67
N SER A 283 1.69 2.41 25.91
CA SER A 283 2.31 2.24 27.23
C SER A 283 1.75 3.19 28.29
N ALA A 284 1.29 4.37 27.88
CA ALA A 284 0.55 5.33 28.70
C ALA A 284 -0.34 6.24 27.84
N ILE A 285 -1.62 6.36 28.21
CA ILE A 285 -2.53 7.40 27.69
C ILE A 285 -2.33 8.74 28.42
N ALA A 286 -1.83 8.71 29.65
CA ALA A 286 -1.51 9.91 30.41
C ALA A 286 -0.48 10.78 29.68
N CYS A 287 -0.57 12.10 29.83
CA CYS A 287 0.33 13.05 29.20
C CYS A 287 0.61 14.24 30.12
N ASN A 288 1.83 14.77 30.06
CA ASN A 288 2.29 15.93 30.83
C ASN A 288 2.06 17.27 30.11
N LEU A 289 1.37 17.28 28.97
CA LEU A 289 1.10 18.48 28.16
C LEU A 289 -0.40 18.66 27.90
N SER A 290 -0.77 19.91 27.60
CA SER A 290 -2.14 20.32 27.26
C SER A 290 -2.20 20.90 25.85
N CYS A 291 -1.73 20.13 24.86
CA CYS A 291 -1.61 20.61 23.47
C CYS A 291 -2.97 21.05 22.89
N VAL A 292 -2.99 22.12 22.08
CA VAL A 292 -4.24 22.71 21.53
C VAL A 292 -5.08 21.71 20.74
N MET A 293 -4.42 20.83 19.99
CA MET A 293 -5.04 19.82 19.13
C MET A 293 -5.25 18.45 19.80
N CYS A 294 -4.97 18.31 21.11
CA CYS A 294 -5.01 17.00 21.77
C CYS A 294 -6.44 16.43 21.82
N PRO A 295 -6.76 15.33 21.11
CA PRO A 295 -8.11 14.78 21.06
C PRO A 295 -8.40 13.83 22.23
N TRP A 296 -7.41 13.59 23.11
CA TRP A 296 -7.44 12.54 24.13
C TRP A 296 -7.70 13.07 25.55
N ARG A 297 -7.83 14.39 25.74
CA ARG A 297 -7.90 15.02 27.08
C ARG A 297 -9.02 14.51 27.97
N GLU A 298 -10.20 14.23 27.43
CA GLU A 298 -11.31 13.74 28.25
C GLU A 298 -11.15 12.26 28.62
N ILE A 299 -10.50 11.48 27.75
CA ILE A 299 -10.19 10.08 28.00
C ILE A 299 -9.11 9.94 29.09
N THR A 300 -8.11 10.82 29.08
CA THR A 300 -7.05 10.80 30.11
C THR A 300 -7.60 11.09 31.50
N LYS A 301 -8.55 12.04 31.64
CA LYS A 301 -9.17 12.36 32.94
C LYS A 301 -9.87 11.16 33.59
N ASN A 302 -10.48 10.31 32.78
CA ASN A 302 -11.26 9.16 33.23
C ASN A 302 -10.48 7.84 33.16
N SER A 303 -9.15 7.90 32.98
CA SER A 303 -8.32 6.71 32.80
C SER A 303 -8.01 6.00 34.12
N GLU A 304 -8.18 4.69 34.13
CA GLU A 304 -7.74 3.83 35.24
C GLU A 304 -6.21 3.81 35.33
N ASN A 305 -5.67 3.38 36.48
CA ASN A 305 -4.22 3.26 36.71
C ASN A 305 -3.41 4.52 36.37
N ARG A 306 -4.03 5.71 36.54
CA ARG A 306 -3.45 7.01 36.16
C ARG A 306 -3.03 7.06 34.68
N GLY A 307 -3.75 6.33 33.83
CA GLY A 307 -3.52 6.25 32.39
C GLY A 307 -2.22 5.55 32.00
N ARG A 308 -1.74 4.60 32.80
CA ARG A 308 -0.53 3.81 32.51
C ARG A 308 -0.86 2.34 32.35
N MET A 309 -0.17 1.68 31.41
CA MET A 309 -0.32 0.25 31.21
C MET A 309 0.17 -0.54 32.43
N SER A 310 -0.60 -1.55 32.82
CA SER A 310 -0.26 -2.41 33.96
C SER A 310 0.75 -3.49 33.56
N GLN A 311 1.46 -4.02 34.55
CA GLN A 311 2.37 -5.15 34.34
C GLN A 311 1.65 -6.39 33.79
N ALA A 312 0.43 -6.67 34.23
CA ALA A 312 -0.34 -7.82 33.79
C ALA A 312 -0.69 -7.76 32.28
N VAL A 313 -0.96 -6.57 31.76
CA VAL A 313 -1.16 -6.37 30.32
C VAL A 313 0.14 -6.67 29.56
N TRP A 314 1.27 -6.14 30.04
CA TRP A 314 2.57 -6.45 29.42
C TRP A 314 2.89 -7.95 29.44
N GLU A 315 2.67 -8.64 30.55
CA GLU A 315 2.91 -10.09 30.65
C GLU A 315 2.10 -10.91 29.64
N SER A 316 0.89 -10.46 29.34
CA SER A 316 0.03 -11.06 28.31
C SER A 316 0.57 -10.82 26.89
N ILE A 317 1.21 -9.68 26.64
CA ILE A 317 1.85 -9.37 25.35
C ILE A 317 3.17 -10.13 25.22
N ARG A 318 3.92 -10.23 26.33
CA ARG A 318 5.26 -10.82 26.38
C ARG A 318 5.30 -12.25 25.84
N SER A 319 4.25 -13.04 26.06
CA SER A 319 4.15 -14.42 25.54
C SER A 319 4.09 -14.51 24.02
N HIS A 320 3.86 -13.40 23.32
CA HIS A 320 3.70 -13.35 21.86
C HIS A 320 4.80 -12.57 21.13
N LEU A 321 5.86 -12.12 21.84
CA LEU A 321 6.92 -11.30 21.23
C LEU A 321 7.62 -11.99 20.06
N SER A 322 7.80 -13.31 20.11
CA SER A 322 8.40 -14.09 19.01
C SER A 322 7.57 -14.03 17.72
N GLU A 323 6.28 -13.74 17.82
CA GLU A 323 5.36 -13.57 16.70
C GLU A 323 5.34 -12.14 16.15
N ILE A 324 6.08 -11.19 16.73
CA ILE A 324 5.99 -9.75 16.40
C ILE A 324 7.31 -9.27 15.83
N LYS A 325 7.29 -8.65 14.65
CA LYS A 325 8.48 -8.10 13.99
C LYS A 325 8.90 -6.74 14.56
N SER A 326 7.94 -5.85 14.81
CA SER A 326 8.22 -4.52 15.33
C SER A 326 7.15 -4.07 16.32
N ILE A 327 7.60 -3.37 17.37
CA ILE A 327 6.75 -2.79 18.41
C ILE A 327 6.94 -1.27 18.44
N ASP A 328 5.83 -0.55 18.36
CA ASP A 328 5.77 0.88 18.54
C ASP A 328 5.06 1.20 19.86
N PHE A 329 5.78 1.68 20.87
CA PHE A 329 5.21 2.02 22.18
C PHE A 329 4.44 3.36 22.21
N THR A 330 4.02 3.86 21.05
CA THR A 330 3.22 5.09 20.89
C THR A 330 1.74 4.86 21.13
N GLY A 331 1.09 5.82 21.78
CA GLY A 331 -0.37 5.93 21.83
C GLY A 331 -0.83 7.38 21.71
N GLY A 332 -1.94 7.72 22.35
CA GLY A 332 -2.42 9.09 22.49
C GLY A 332 -1.72 9.89 23.60
N GLY A 333 -1.02 9.22 24.52
CA GLY A 333 -0.33 9.83 25.65
C GLY A 333 1.18 10.00 25.49
N GLU A 334 1.87 10.18 26.62
CA GLU A 334 3.33 10.28 26.71
C GLU A 334 3.92 8.96 27.22
N PRO A 335 4.58 8.16 26.36
CA PRO A 335 5.10 6.85 26.74
C PRO A 335 6.15 6.92 27.86
N LEU A 336 6.91 8.02 27.97
CA LEU A 336 7.94 8.15 29.01
C LEU A 336 7.39 8.30 30.43
N LEU A 337 6.08 8.48 30.60
CA LEU A 337 5.43 8.40 31.91
C LEU A 337 5.30 6.95 32.41
N GLN A 338 5.54 5.95 31.55
CA GLN A 338 5.64 4.55 31.93
C GLN A 338 7.04 4.25 32.49
N PRO A 339 7.20 4.04 33.81
CA PRO A 339 8.51 3.74 34.40
C PRO A 339 9.17 2.48 33.82
N LYS A 340 8.38 1.47 33.44
CA LYS A 340 8.86 0.19 32.90
C LYS A 340 9.18 0.19 31.41
N LEU A 341 9.02 1.32 30.71
CA LEU A 341 9.24 1.37 29.27
C LEU A 341 10.64 0.88 28.84
N PRO A 342 11.75 1.26 29.50
CA PRO A 342 13.07 0.72 29.14
C PRO A 342 13.18 -0.81 29.30
N GLU A 343 12.59 -1.37 30.37
CA GLU A 343 12.55 -2.82 30.63
C GLU A 343 11.80 -3.55 29.50
N TRP A 344 10.63 -3.05 29.12
CA TRP A 344 9.80 -3.64 28.07
C TRP A 344 10.43 -3.54 26.67
N ILE A 345 11.14 -2.44 26.38
CA ILE A 345 11.94 -2.30 25.17
C ILE A 345 13.04 -3.37 25.13
N ALA A 346 13.79 -3.54 26.23
CA ALA A 346 14.86 -4.51 26.30
C ALA A 346 14.34 -5.95 26.14
N GLU A 347 13.23 -6.30 26.79
CA GLU A 347 12.59 -7.60 26.66
C GLU A 347 12.14 -7.90 25.20
N ALA A 348 11.52 -6.92 24.54
CA ALA A 348 11.09 -7.05 23.15
C ALA A 348 12.27 -7.21 22.18
N ASN A 349 13.32 -6.40 22.35
CA ASN A 349 14.54 -6.48 21.55
C ASN A 349 15.25 -7.83 21.73
N ALA A 350 15.29 -8.37 22.95
CA ALA A 350 15.86 -9.69 23.23
C ALA A 350 15.13 -10.83 22.49
N GLN A 351 13.85 -10.64 22.14
CA GLN A 351 13.06 -11.55 21.32
C GLN A 351 13.12 -11.23 19.81
N GLY A 352 14.01 -10.31 19.41
CA GLY A 352 14.22 -9.93 18.01
C GLY A 352 13.12 -9.04 17.42
N CYS A 353 12.41 -8.27 18.25
CA CYS A 353 11.52 -7.20 17.78
C CYS A 353 12.34 -5.93 17.51
N GLU A 354 12.03 -5.18 16.44
CA GLU A 354 12.48 -3.79 16.31
C GLU A 354 11.57 -2.86 17.15
N THR A 355 12.14 -2.02 18.00
CA THR A 355 11.38 -1.21 18.96
C THR A 355 11.57 0.28 18.80
N GLY A 356 10.52 1.05 19.10
CA GLY A 356 10.63 2.48 19.25
C GLY A 356 9.36 3.12 19.78
N PHE A 357 9.36 4.45 19.87
CA PHE A 357 8.23 5.21 20.39
C PHE A 357 8.23 6.66 19.88
N LEU A 358 7.07 7.29 19.96
CA LEU A 358 6.86 8.72 19.76
C LEU A 358 6.59 9.41 21.09
N SER A 359 7.36 10.44 21.39
CA SER A 359 7.26 11.24 22.62
C SER A 359 7.06 12.72 22.28
N ASN A 360 6.54 13.49 23.23
CA ASN A 360 6.61 14.95 23.20
C ASN A 360 8.03 15.49 23.49
N GLY A 361 8.95 14.63 23.91
CA GLY A 361 10.37 14.91 24.05
C GLY A 361 10.79 15.64 25.32
N LEU A 362 9.85 16.12 26.14
CA LEU A 362 10.20 16.91 27.34
C LEU A 362 10.87 16.06 28.43
N LEU A 363 10.49 14.78 28.54
CA LEU A 363 10.93 13.87 29.60
C LEU A 363 12.22 13.10 29.29
N LEU A 364 12.80 13.27 28.08
CA LEU A 364 14.06 12.63 27.67
C LEU A 364 15.31 13.34 28.22
N ARG A 365 15.32 13.61 29.52
CA ARG A 365 16.52 14.09 30.21
C ARG A 365 17.63 13.05 30.11
N ARG A 366 18.89 13.47 30.27
CA ARG A 366 20.08 12.63 30.01
C ARG A 366 20.04 11.27 30.72
N ASP A 367 19.62 11.23 31.98
CA ASP A 367 19.48 10.01 32.77
C ASP A 367 18.46 9.04 32.17
N LYS A 368 17.26 9.54 31.84
CA LYS A 368 16.19 8.74 31.22
C LYS A 368 16.57 8.31 29.81
N LEU A 369 17.21 9.20 29.05
CA LEU A 369 17.72 8.91 27.70
C LEU A 369 18.75 7.80 27.74
N GLN A 370 19.70 7.82 28.68
CA GLN A 370 20.69 6.75 28.81
C GLN A 370 20.01 5.39 29.05
N GLN A 371 19.04 5.31 29.96
CA GLN A 371 18.27 4.08 30.20
C GLN A 371 17.56 3.57 28.93
N ILE A 372 17.03 4.47 28.10
CA ILE A 372 16.35 4.14 26.85
C ILE A 372 17.35 3.69 25.76
N LEU A 373 18.55 4.27 25.72
CA LEU A 373 19.60 3.83 24.81
C LEU A 373 20.14 2.45 25.21
N ASP A 374 20.35 2.24 26.51
CA ASP A 374 20.82 0.97 27.07
C ASP A 374 19.82 -0.17 26.86
N SER A 375 18.52 0.13 26.73
CA SER A 375 17.51 -0.88 26.37
C SER A 375 17.56 -1.31 24.90
N GLY A 376 18.40 -0.68 24.08
CA GLY A 376 18.62 -1.05 22.68
C GLY A 376 17.56 -0.55 21.70
N VAL A 377 16.83 0.53 22.04
CA VAL A 377 15.77 1.08 21.18
C VAL A 377 16.28 1.36 19.74
N ASP A 378 15.51 0.98 18.72
CA ASP A 378 15.92 1.14 17.31
C ASP A 378 15.60 2.54 16.77
N TRP A 379 14.53 3.17 17.25
CA TRP A 379 14.14 4.50 16.80
C TRP A 379 13.41 5.32 17.87
N ILE A 380 13.62 6.63 17.84
CA ILE A 380 12.96 7.60 18.72
C ILE A 380 12.35 8.69 17.84
N CYS A 381 11.04 8.90 17.99
CA CYS A 381 10.33 9.98 17.32
C CYS A 381 9.92 11.06 18.31
N ILE A 382 10.20 12.32 18.00
CA ILE A 382 9.75 13.46 18.80
C ILE A 382 8.69 14.22 18.02
N SER A 383 7.53 14.43 18.63
CA SER A 383 6.49 15.25 18.03
C SER A 383 6.79 16.73 18.26
N MET A 384 7.20 17.44 17.22
CA MET A 384 7.49 18.87 17.25
C MET A 384 6.59 19.59 16.25
N ASP A 385 5.73 20.48 16.70
CA ASP A 385 4.73 21.14 15.84
C ASP A 385 4.96 22.66 15.72
N GLY A 386 6.20 23.09 15.94
CA GLY A 386 6.68 24.45 15.71
C GLY A 386 8.20 24.43 15.51
N ALA A 387 8.70 25.31 14.64
CA ALA A 387 10.13 25.43 14.33
C ALA A 387 10.87 26.46 15.20
N ASP A 388 10.14 27.20 16.04
CA ASP A 388 10.63 28.16 17.02
C ASP A 388 9.84 28.03 18.34
N ALA A 389 10.32 28.72 19.38
CA ALA A 389 9.71 28.66 20.71
C ALA A 389 8.28 29.23 20.72
N GLU A 390 8.07 30.35 20.02
CA GLU A 390 6.76 31.01 19.96
C GLU A 390 5.68 30.06 19.43
N MET A 391 5.89 29.47 18.25
CA MET A 391 4.90 28.57 17.64
C MET A 391 4.80 27.25 18.41
N TYR A 392 5.92 26.67 18.80
CA TYR A 392 5.95 25.37 19.45
C TYR A 392 5.22 25.40 20.80
N GLU A 393 5.49 26.38 21.65
CA GLU A 393 4.91 26.46 22.99
C GLU A 393 3.45 26.95 22.96
N LYS A 394 3.09 27.73 21.94
CA LYS A 394 1.68 28.07 21.65
C LYS A 394 0.84 26.83 21.36
N ILE A 395 1.39 25.87 20.61
CA ILE A 395 0.69 24.62 20.26
C ILE A 395 0.81 23.58 21.38
N ARG A 396 2.02 23.35 21.88
CA ARG A 396 2.36 22.34 22.90
C ARG A 396 2.38 22.97 24.29
N VAL A 397 1.20 23.40 24.75
CA VAL A 397 1.04 24.07 26.05
C VAL A 397 1.60 23.23 27.20
N GLY A 398 2.46 23.85 28.02
CA GLY A 398 3.18 23.19 29.12
C GLY A 398 4.53 22.59 28.72
N SER A 399 4.94 22.73 27.46
CA SER A 399 6.25 22.30 26.96
C SER A 399 7.29 23.43 27.06
N ASN A 400 8.55 23.10 26.76
CA ASN A 400 9.65 24.06 26.61
C ASN A 400 10.46 23.71 25.35
N PHE A 401 10.53 24.62 24.38
CA PHE A 401 11.13 24.38 23.08
C PHE A 401 12.63 24.12 23.16
N GLU A 402 13.35 24.92 23.95
CA GLU A 402 14.80 24.80 24.10
C GLU A 402 15.20 23.46 24.70
N ARG A 403 14.46 23.00 25.71
CA ARG A 403 14.66 21.69 26.35
C ARG A 403 14.44 20.55 25.37
N VAL A 404 13.40 20.62 24.54
CA VAL A 404 13.14 19.57 23.53
C VAL A 404 14.25 19.57 22.48
N CYS A 405 14.72 20.74 22.04
CA CYS A 405 15.88 20.84 21.16
C CYS A 405 17.15 20.27 21.80
N GLU A 406 17.39 20.56 23.08
CA GLU A 406 18.52 19.99 23.84
C GLU A 406 18.43 18.46 23.89
N ASN A 407 17.25 17.90 24.19
CA ASN A 407 17.05 16.46 24.24
C ASN A 407 17.27 15.81 22.87
N LEU A 408 16.84 16.43 21.77
CA LEU A 408 17.14 15.96 20.42
C LEU A 408 18.65 15.94 20.12
N ARG A 409 19.38 16.99 20.49
CA ARG A 409 20.86 17.01 20.36
C ARG A 409 21.51 15.92 21.22
N ASN A 410 20.99 15.68 22.43
CA ASN A 410 21.49 14.62 23.30
C ASN A 410 21.27 13.25 22.66
N ILE A 411 20.13 12.97 22.01
CA ILE A 411 19.92 11.72 21.27
C ILE A 411 20.97 11.58 20.16
N ALA A 412 21.13 12.61 19.33
CA ALA A 412 22.09 12.59 18.23
C ALA A 412 23.55 12.45 18.69
N GLY A 413 23.90 12.98 19.87
CA GLY A 413 25.25 12.92 20.43
C GLY A 413 25.55 11.67 21.25
N LEU A 414 24.55 11.00 21.82
CA LEU A 414 24.72 9.81 22.66
C LEU A 414 24.44 8.48 21.92
N ARG A 415 23.82 8.54 20.74
CA ARG A 415 23.53 7.34 19.93
C ARG A 415 24.81 6.67 19.43
N SER A 416 24.76 5.35 19.25
CA SER A 416 25.86 4.58 18.68
C SER A 416 25.66 4.40 17.18
N GLY A 417 26.56 5.00 16.39
CA GLY A 417 26.43 5.02 14.93
C GLY A 417 25.12 5.65 14.48
N ASN A 418 24.29 4.89 13.78
CA ASN A 418 23.00 5.34 13.24
C ASN A 418 21.79 4.87 14.08
N ARG A 419 21.99 4.37 15.31
CA ARG A 419 20.92 3.85 16.17
C ARG A 419 20.93 4.50 17.57
N PRO A 420 19.77 4.98 18.07
CA PRO A 420 18.47 4.95 17.40
C PRO A 420 18.38 5.93 16.22
N LYS A 421 17.51 5.58 15.27
CA LYS A 421 17.07 6.53 14.25
C LYS A 421 16.22 7.62 14.90
N THR A 422 16.62 8.86 14.74
CA THR A 422 15.96 10.03 15.33
C THR A 422 15.03 10.66 14.32
N MET A 423 13.75 10.82 14.68
CA MET A 423 12.73 11.36 13.80
C MET A 423 11.98 12.51 14.44
N ILE A 424 11.52 13.46 13.63
CA ILE A 424 10.53 14.46 14.04
C ILE A 424 9.20 14.13 13.38
N ASN A 425 8.12 14.04 14.17
CA ASN A 425 6.76 14.12 13.65
C ASN A 425 6.31 15.58 13.73
N PHE A 426 6.10 16.20 12.57
CA PHE A 426 5.58 17.56 12.45
C PHE A 426 4.11 17.49 12.02
N VAL A 427 3.20 17.74 12.96
CA VAL A 427 1.76 17.74 12.72
C VAL A 427 1.38 19.06 12.08
N LEU A 428 1.05 19.01 10.79
CA LEU A 428 0.61 20.12 9.97
C LEU A 428 -0.79 20.58 10.38
N MET A 429 -0.88 21.87 10.70
CA MET A 429 -2.09 22.61 11.03
C MET A 429 -2.08 23.96 10.31
N ASP A 430 -3.23 24.62 10.26
CA ASP A 430 -3.39 26.01 9.80
C ASP A 430 -2.40 26.98 10.47
N MET A 431 -2.09 26.76 11.74
CA MET A 431 -1.21 27.62 12.53
C MET A 431 0.26 27.50 12.15
N ASN A 432 0.77 26.34 11.74
CA ASN A 432 2.21 26.06 11.65
C ASN A 432 2.72 25.64 10.26
N PHE A 433 1.84 25.41 9.28
CA PHE A 433 2.25 24.89 7.97
C PHE A 433 3.23 25.80 7.21
N HIS A 434 3.29 27.08 7.56
CA HIS A 434 4.24 28.01 6.96
C HIS A 434 5.70 27.72 7.38
N GLN A 435 5.92 27.01 8.50
CA GLN A 435 7.24 26.65 9.03
C GLN A 435 7.82 25.34 8.47
N VAL A 436 7.23 24.75 7.42
CA VAL A 436 7.67 23.44 6.90
C VAL A 436 9.12 23.41 6.37
N GLU A 437 9.65 24.53 5.89
CA GLU A 437 11.07 24.63 5.54
C GLU A 437 11.95 24.88 6.78
N ASP A 438 11.44 25.62 7.76
CA ASP A 438 12.19 25.98 8.98
C ASP A 438 12.41 24.78 9.88
N ILE A 439 11.41 23.90 10.02
CA ILE A 439 11.57 22.64 10.75
C ILE A 439 12.61 21.73 10.10
N VAL A 440 12.73 21.75 8.76
CA VAL A 440 13.78 21.02 8.04
C VAL A 440 15.17 21.57 8.38
N ARG A 441 15.33 22.89 8.43
CA ARG A 441 16.60 23.51 8.85
C ARG A 441 16.91 23.21 10.32
N LEU A 442 15.91 23.26 11.19
CA LEU A 442 16.06 22.94 12.59
C LEU A 442 16.49 21.49 12.78
N ALA A 443 15.80 20.54 12.16
CA ALA A 443 16.12 19.11 12.19
C ALA A 443 17.58 18.84 11.78
N ALA A 444 18.06 19.51 10.72
CA ALA A 444 19.45 19.39 10.26
C ALA A 444 20.45 19.84 11.34
N ARG A 445 20.18 20.98 12.00
CA ARG A 445 21.01 21.49 13.09
C ARG A 445 20.97 20.61 14.34
N LEU A 446 19.88 19.89 14.57
CA LEU A 446 19.69 19.03 15.73
C LEU A 446 20.19 17.59 15.51
N GLY A 447 20.65 17.23 14.29
CA GLY A 447 21.14 15.88 13.98
C GLY A 447 20.01 14.85 13.82
N VAL A 448 18.84 15.26 13.33
CA VAL A 448 17.68 14.40 13.10
C VAL A 448 17.76 13.76 11.71
N ASP A 449 17.44 12.46 11.61
CA ASP A 449 17.58 11.71 10.35
C ASP A 449 16.36 11.83 9.44
N GLN A 450 15.17 12.03 10.02
CA GLN A 450 13.91 12.02 9.28
C GLN A 450 12.87 12.99 9.85
N ILE A 451 12.09 13.60 8.95
CA ILE A 451 10.86 14.33 9.29
C ILE A 451 9.67 13.62 8.67
N ASN A 452 8.64 13.41 9.50
CA ASN A 452 7.34 12.91 9.06
C ASN A 452 6.33 14.06 9.13
N PHE A 453 5.91 14.54 7.97
CA PHE A 453 4.84 15.53 7.87
C PHE A 453 3.50 14.83 7.97
N LYS A 454 2.92 14.82 9.17
CA LYS A 454 1.59 14.28 9.46
C LYS A 454 0.57 15.40 9.41
N GLN A 455 -0.67 15.10 9.05
CA GLN A 455 -1.75 16.09 9.14
C GLN A 455 -2.48 15.93 10.46
N CYS A 456 -3.06 17.02 10.97
CA CYS A 456 -3.99 16.94 12.08
C CYS A 456 -5.33 16.38 11.59
N ASP A 457 -5.49 15.06 11.68
CA ASP A 457 -6.59 14.27 11.10
C ASP A 457 -7.55 13.67 12.14
N VAL A 458 -7.13 13.58 13.41
CA VAL A 458 -7.97 13.10 14.50
C VAL A 458 -8.60 14.28 15.23
N ILE A 459 -9.89 14.49 15.00
CA ILE A 459 -10.70 15.50 15.70
C ILE A 459 -11.75 14.75 16.55
N ARG A 460 -11.78 15.02 17.85
CA ARG A 460 -12.78 14.49 18.78
C ARG A 460 -13.37 15.62 19.62
N GLY A 461 -14.68 15.64 19.76
CA GLY A 461 -15.39 16.71 20.47
C GLY A 461 -15.26 18.07 19.78
N GLU A 462 -15.64 19.14 20.49
CA GLU A 462 -15.60 20.50 19.94
C GLU A 462 -14.20 21.13 19.98
N SER A 463 -13.34 20.71 20.91
CA SER A 463 -12.03 21.31 21.16
C SER A 463 -11.00 21.07 20.05
N GLY A 464 -11.19 20.08 19.17
CA GLY A 464 -10.30 19.81 18.04
C GLY A 464 -10.75 20.39 16.70
N LYS A 465 -11.96 20.98 16.62
CA LYS A 465 -12.51 21.49 15.36
C LYS A 465 -11.71 22.71 14.89
N GLY A 466 -11.29 22.71 13.62
CA GLY A 466 -10.71 23.88 12.92
C GLY A 466 -9.19 23.87 12.72
N HIS A 467 -8.44 22.94 13.34
CA HIS A 467 -6.97 22.89 13.19
C HIS A 467 -6.48 22.06 11.99
N GLY A 468 -7.33 21.19 11.44
CA GLY A 468 -6.98 20.33 10.31
C GLY A 468 -6.93 21.09 8.98
N LEU A 469 -6.05 20.66 8.08
CA LEU A 469 -5.90 21.23 6.73
C LEU A 469 -6.69 20.47 5.64
N PHE A 470 -7.56 19.52 6.04
CA PHE A 470 -8.29 18.66 5.12
C PHE A 470 -9.38 19.41 4.36
N LYS A 471 -9.48 19.11 3.06
CA LYS A 471 -10.66 19.43 2.24
C LYS A 471 -11.06 18.20 1.43
N ALA A 472 -12.35 18.03 1.22
CA ALA A 472 -12.91 16.91 0.44
C ALA A 472 -12.47 16.95 -1.03
N GLU A 473 -12.12 18.13 -1.54
CA GLU A 473 -11.75 18.34 -2.95
C GLU A 473 -10.42 19.10 -3.09
N GLU A 474 -9.81 18.97 -4.27
CA GLU A 474 -8.60 19.69 -4.60
C GLU A 474 -8.89 21.18 -4.88
N THR A 475 -8.58 22.02 -3.89
CA THR A 475 -8.73 23.48 -3.99
C THR A 475 -7.40 24.19 -4.32
N LYS A 476 -7.46 25.48 -4.69
CA LYS A 476 -6.25 26.33 -4.88
C LYS A 476 -5.34 26.32 -3.65
N GLU A 477 -5.93 26.29 -2.46
CA GLU A 477 -5.21 26.25 -1.19
C GLU A 477 -4.48 24.92 -1.00
N ILE A 478 -5.12 23.78 -1.30
CA ILE A 478 -4.50 22.45 -1.25
C ILE A 478 -3.31 22.37 -2.21
N ARG A 479 -3.42 22.95 -3.42
CA ARG A 479 -2.30 23.05 -4.36
C ARG A 479 -1.15 23.88 -3.80
N ARG A 480 -1.45 25.01 -3.13
CA ARG A 480 -0.45 25.84 -2.46
C ARG A 480 0.27 25.07 -1.35
N LEU A 481 -0.46 24.35 -0.50
CA LEU A 481 0.11 23.53 0.58
C LEU A 481 1.03 22.44 0.03
N ARG A 482 0.60 21.73 -1.03
CA ARG A 482 1.42 20.73 -1.71
C ARG A 482 2.72 21.32 -2.25
N ASN A 483 2.67 22.47 -2.90
CA ASN A 483 3.84 23.14 -3.43
C ASN A 483 4.84 23.54 -2.34
N LEU A 484 4.36 24.03 -1.19
CA LEU A 484 5.22 24.35 -0.03
C LEU A 484 5.87 23.09 0.53
N LEU A 485 5.10 22.01 0.69
CA LEU A 485 5.63 20.74 1.17
C LEU A 485 6.68 20.15 0.22
N GLU A 486 6.48 20.27 -1.10
CA GLU A 486 7.49 19.88 -2.09
C GLU A 486 8.79 20.67 -1.96
N LYS A 487 8.71 21.99 -1.71
CA LYS A 487 9.90 22.82 -1.45
C LYS A 487 10.65 22.33 -0.21
N ALA A 488 9.94 22.08 0.89
CA ALA A 488 10.52 21.53 2.11
C ALA A 488 11.19 20.17 1.87
N ARG A 489 10.56 19.27 1.09
CA ARG A 489 11.15 17.96 0.73
C ARG A 489 12.40 18.10 -0.14
N ARG A 490 12.43 19.03 -1.09
CA ARG A 490 13.62 19.33 -1.90
C ARG A 490 14.76 19.86 -1.02
N LEU A 491 14.44 20.72 -0.05
CA LEU A 491 15.40 21.20 0.93
C LEU A 491 15.93 20.06 1.81
N ALA A 492 15.06 19.22 2.34
CA ALA A 492 15.43 18.09 3.18
C ALA A 492 16.40 17.14 2.45
N LYS A 493 16.14 16.87 1.16
CA LYS A 493 17.06 16.10 0.31
C LYS A 493 18.46 16.74 0.21
N LYS A 494 18.55 18.07 0.12
CA LYS A 494 19.84 18.78 0.10
C LYS A 494 20.59 18.69 1.43
N LEU A 495 19.85 18.58 2.54
CA LEU A 495 20.39 18.48 3.90
C LEU A 495 20.50 17.03 4.39
N ASN A 496 20.34 16.04 3.50
CA ASN A 496 20.36 14.61 3.82
C ASN A 496 19.35 14.18 4.90
N ILE A 497 18.18 14.83 4.95
CA ILE A 497 17.07 14.46 5.83
C ILE A 497 16.02 13.70 5.02
N LEU A 498 15.63 12.53 5.52
CA LEU A 498 14.54 11.76 4.95
C LEU A 498 13.19 12.43 5.23
N THR A 499 12.26 12.38 4.28
CA THR A 499 10.92 12.95 4.48
C THR A 499 9.82 11.99 4.09
N THR A 500 8.79 11.92 4.94
CA THR A 500 7.50 11.31 4.62
C THR A 500 6.40 12.36 4.70
N ALA A 501 5.35 12.20 3.90
CA ALA A 501 4.24 13.16 3.83
C ALA A 501 2.95 12.43 3.42
N PHE A 502 1.86 12.74 4.10
CA PHE A 502 0.52 12.21 3.79
C PHE A 502 -0.24 13.13 2.82
N SER A 503 -1.14 12.56 2.02
CA SER A 503 -1.97 13.30 1.06
C SER A 503 -2.92 14.28 1.76
N PHE A 504 -3.08 15.49 1.23
CA PHE A 504 -4.03 16.51 1.71
C PHE A 504 -5.48 16.24 1.28
N THR A 505 -5.66 15.40 0.28
CA THR A 505 -6.98 14.94 -0.19
C THR A 505 -7.14 13.48 0.23
N PRO A 506 -8.17 13.15 1.04
CA PRO A 506 -8.46 11.77 1.39
C PRO A 506 -8.69 10.94 0.13
N GLU A 507 -8.10 9.75 0.09
CA GLU A 507 -8.38 8.77 -0.96
C GLU A 507 -9.18 7.63 -0.33
N GLU A 508 -10.33 7.32 -0.90
CA GLU A 508 -11.11 6.17 -0.45
C GLU A 508 -10.36 4.88 -0.78
N ARG A 509 -10.17 4.04 0.24
CA ARG A 509 -9.51 2.75 0.11
C ARG A 509 -10.49 1.63 0.49
N PRO A 510 -10.61 0.58 -0.32
CA PRO A 510 -11.45 -0.58 -0.04
C PRO A 510 -10.95 -1.39 1.17
N VAL A 511 -9.67 -1.23 1.54
CA VAL A 511 -9.07 -1.84 2.74
C VAL A 511 -8.19 -0.79 3.41
N CYS A 512 -8.32 -0.65 4.73
CA CYS A 512 -7.50 0.25 5.54
C CYS A 512 -6.02 -0.17 5.47
N GLU A 513 -5.08 0.79 5.49
CA GLU A 513 -3.65 0.45 5.61
C GLU A 513 -3.29 -0.22 6.94
N GLN A 514 -4.13 -0.04 7.96
CA GLN A 514 -4.07 -0.76 9.23
C GLN A 514 -4.89 -2.06 9.11
N ASP A 515 -4.36 -2.98 8.31
CA ASP A 515 -4.92 -4.32 8.14
C ASP A 515 -4.76 -5.12 9.45
N PRO A 516 -5.86 -5.57 10.09
CA PRO A 516 -5.79 -6.31 11.35
C PRO A 516 -5.19 -7.70 11.22
N ARG A 517 -4.83 -8.14 10.00
CA ARG A 517 -4.04 -9.36 9.74
C ARG A 517 -2.53 -9.11 9.79
N ASP A 518 -2.11 -7.85 9.83
CA ASP A 518 -0.71 -7.43 9.65
C ASP A 518 -0.24 -6.46 10.75
N SER A 519 -1.16 -5.69 11.32
CA SER A 519 -0.89 -4.78 12.43
C SER A 519 -2.03 -4.72 13.43
N LEU A 520 -1.71 -4.48 14.70
CA LEU A 520 -2.69 -4.31 15.76
C LEU A 520 -2.29 -3.18 16.71
N PHE A 521 -3.28 -2.61 17.39
CA PHE A 521 -3.12 -1.64 18.45
C PHE A 521 -3.58 -2.23 19.78
N ILE A 522 -2.75 -2.14 20.81
CA ILE A 522 -3.07 -2.52 22.19
C ILE A 522 -3.10 -1.26 23.04
N ARG A 523 -4.27 -0.97 23.60
CA ARG A 523 -4.47 0.16 24.50
C ARG A 523 -3.88 -0.13 25.88
N TYR A 524 -3.57 0.89 26.67
CA TYR A 524 -2.96 0.74 28.00
C TYR A 524 -3.74 -0.17 28.97
N ASP A 525 -5.05 -0.34 28.78
CA ASP A 525 -5.91 -1.23 29.58
C ASP A 525 -6.06 -2.64 28.98
N GLY A 526 -5.27 -2.98 27.96
CA GLY A 526 -5.25 -4.30 27.32
C GLY A 526 -6.27 -4.47 26.19
N ARG A 527 -7.08 -3.45 25.86
CA ARG A 527 -8.00 -3.55 24.72
C ARG A 527 -7.22 -3.63 23.41
N VAL A 528 -7.52 -4.66 22.61
CA VAL A 528 -6.95 -4.86 21.28
C VAL A 528 -7.91 -4.34 20.22
N ALA A 529 -7.41 -3.58 19.25
CA ALA A 529 -8.17 -3.12 18.09
C ALA A 529 -7.28 -3.03 16.85
N PRO A 530 -7.85 -2.92 15.63
CA PRO A 530 -7.06 -2.71 14.41
C PRO A 530 -6.27 -1.39 14.42
N CYS A 531 -6.76 -0.37 15.13
CA CYS A 531 -6.14 0.94 15.22
C CYS A 531 -6.51 1.68 16.52
N ILE A 532 -5.72 2.71 16.86
CA ILE A 532 -5.98 3.59 18.00
C ILE A 532 -7.38 4.22 17.98
N ASN A 533 -7.88 4.63 16.81
CA ASN A 533 -9.18 5.28 16.71
C ASN A 533 -10.32 4.32 17.09
N LEU A 534 -10.26 3.07 16.64
CA LEU A 534 -11.25 2.05 17.00
C LEU A 534 -11.11 1.62 18.47
N ALA A 535 -9.88 1.53 18.99
CA ALA A 535 -9.64 1.23 20.41
C ALA A 535 -10.23 2.29 21.36
N ILE A 536 -10.43 3.52 20.87
CA ILE A 536 -10.91 4.67 21.63
C ILE A 536 -12.36 5.04 21.23
N GLY A 537 -13.09 4.14 20.54
CA GLY A 537 -14.53 4.30 20.28
C GLY A 537 -14.89 4.91 18.92
N GLY A 538 -13.98 4.84 17.94
CA GLY A 538 -14.21 5.29 16.56
C GLY A 538 -14.10 6.81 16.37
N PRO A 539 -14.10 7.29 15.11
CA PRO A 539 -14.36 8.70 14.83
C PRO A 539 -15.79 9.05 15.27
N THR A 540 -15.96 10.21 15.92
CA THR A 540 -17.28 10.81 16.16
C THR A 540 -17.81 11.49 14.91
#